data_AF-A0A7C4VS23-F1
#
_entry.id   AF-A0A7C4VS23-F1
#
_cell.length_a   1.000
_cell.length_b   1.000
_cell.length_c   1.000
_cell.angle_alpha   90.00
_cell.angle_beta   90.00
_cell.angle_gamma   90.00
#
_symmetry.space_group_name_H-M   'P 1'
#
loop_
_entity.id
_entity.type
_entity.pdbx_description
1 polymer ?
#
loop_
_entity_poly.entity_id
_entity_poly.type
_entity_poly.pdbx_seq_one_letter_code
_entity_poly.pdbx_strand_id
1 'polypeptide(L)'
;MILAILTILCLYTVSLTNFAFATPDPNRVLTVNPGESIQTAINNANDGDTILVKAGTYYESVVVNKSVSIVGESLSGTVIDGKGAAQYIFHVVASNVFIGNFTLKDTNPDPNTYCYAVGVVNVVNVTAKNLIITNVVIGIDLKSSNFTKVIGNQIKGCKIWALRLHEKSCNNTIACNTFENNPTAIYFADSSSRFSKVYHNNFINNVNDVVSWAVNYFDNGYPSGGNYWSSCTAQDLNHGPHQNETGSDGILDEAYLSDKYPFVYPLTFIEIPIAGEHFQIIASTNSTLNSYTFNPQIKSLRLTLSGVDGTIGACRITIPKRLLSSDQPNQWNIMLSNEKLSYLALEDLENTYLYVTYTQLSIFEIEVNGTKAIPEFSVSFILMILLGATALIMVIEARILFNRGKIYK
;
A
#
# COMPACT_ATOMS: atom_id res chain seq x y z
N MET A 1 -42.78 -27.89 -32.53
CA MET A 1 -42.87 -29.08 -31.65
C MET A 1 -41.62 -29.30 -30.79
N ILE A 2 -40.41 -29.04 -31.30
CA ILE A 2 -39.16 -29.06 -30.49
C ILE A 2 -39.13 -27.94 -29.43
N LEU A 3 -39.78 -26.79 -29.71
CA LEU A 3 -39.81 -25.64 -28.80
C LEU A 3 -40.66 -25.85 -27.53
N ALA A 4 -41.65 -26.76 -27.54
CA ALA A 4 -42.56 -27.01 -26.42
C ALA A 4 -42.02 -28.04 -25.41
N ILE A 5 -41.10 -28.90 -25.84
CA ILE A 5 -40.44 -29.90 -24.99
C ILE A 5 -39.29 -29.24 -24.19
N LEU A 6 -38.66 -28.19 -24.73
CA LEU A 6 -37.65 -27.38 -24.03
C LEU A 6 -38.25 -26.52 -22.90
N THR A 7 -39.51 -26.09 -23.01
CA THR A 7 -40.18 -25.29 -21.96
C THR A 7 -40.62 -26.11 -20.75
N ILE A 8 -40.98 -27.39 -20.94
CA ILE A 8 -41.40 -28.28 -19.83
C ILE A 8 -40.18 -28.83 -19.07
N LEU A 9 -39.05 -29.04 -19.75
CA LEU A 9 -37.78 -29.40 -19.10
C LEU A 9 -37.20 -28.22 -18.29
N CYS A 10 -37.48 -26.98 -18.69
CA CYS A 10 -37.05 -25.77 -17.98
C CYS A 10 -37.90 -25.49 -16.71
N LEU A 11 -39.14 -25.99 -16.63
CA LEU A 11 -40.01 -25.86 -15.46
C LEU A 11 -39.73 -26.92 -14.37
N TYR A 12 -39.17 -28.07 -14.72
CA TYR A 12 -38.72 -29.07 -13.74
C TYR A 12 -37.35 -28.77 -13.12
N THR A 13 -36.51 -27.97 -13.79
CA THR A 13 -35.23 -27.48 -13.22
C THR A 13 -35.41 -26.29 -12.29
N VAL A 14 -36.60 -25.66 -12.25
CA VAL A 14 -36.90 -24.50 -11.39
C VAL A 14 -37.66 -24.88 -10.11
N SER A 15 -38.10 -26.15 -9.94
CA SER A 15 -38.75 -26.60 -8.70
C SER A 15 -37.81 -27.30 -7.70
N LEU A 16 -36.49 -27.16 -7.88
CA LEU A 16 -35.47 -27.53 -6.89
C LEU A 16 -34.69 -26.27 -6.47
N THR A 17 -35.41 -25.25 -5.98
CA THR A 17 -34.78 -24.17 -5.22
C THR A 17 -35.33 -24.13 -3.81
N ASN A 18 -34.40 -23.94 -2.87
CA ASN A 18 -34.60 -23.50 -1.48
C ASN A 18 -34.44 -24.57 -0.39
N PHE A 19 -33.39 -25.37 -0.51
CA PHE A 19 -32.39 -25.33 0.57
C PHE A 19 -31.08 -24.78 0.01
N ALA A 20 -31.13 -23.51 -0.42
CA ALA A 20 -29.93 -22.72 -0.33
C ALA A 20 -29.68 -22.58 1.17
N PHE A 21 -28.76 -23.39 1.72
CA PHE A 21 -27.91 -22.84 2.76
C PHE A 21 -27.41 -21.54 2.15
N ALA A 22 -27.78 -20.40 2.73
CA ALA A 22 -27.16 -19.14 2.35
C ALA A 22 -25.66 -19.42 2.37
N THR A 23 -25.04 -19.48 1.19
CA THR A 23 -23.59 -19.45 1.11
C THR A 23 -23.22 -18.20 1.90
N PRO A 24 -22.37 -18.30 2.95
CA PRO A 24 -21.95 -17.12 3.69
C PRO A 24 -21.57 -16.07 2.66
N ASP A 25 -22.23 -14.91 2.72
CA ASP A 25 -21.88 -13.79 1.86
C ASP A 25 -20.38 -13.59 2.04
N PRO A 26 -19.54 -13.83 1.01
CA PRO A 26 -18.12 -14.02 1.24
C PRO A 26 -17.40 -12.75 1.73
N ASN A 27 -18.10 -11.64 1.96
CA ASN A 27 -17.55 -10.39 2.48
C ASN A 27 -18.60 -9.54 3.22
N ARG A 28 -19.30 -10.07 4.23
CA ARG A 28 -20.22 -9.23 5.02
C ARG A 28 -19.42 -8.11 5.71
N VAL A 29 -19.95 -6.89 5.64
CA VAL A 29 -19.39 -5.74 6.38
C VAL A 29 -20.15 -5.55 7.69
N LEU A 30 -19.47 -5.75 8.82
CA LEU A 30 -19.96 -5.41 10.15
C LEU A 30 -19.44 -4.02 10.53
N THR A 31 -20.35 -3.07 10.73
CA THR A 31 -19.97 -1.72 11.13
C THR A 31 -19.92 -1.62 12.66
N VAL A 32 -18.87 -0.98 13.19
CA VAL A 32 -18.70 -0.65 14.59
C VAL A 32 -18.72 0.87 14.72
N ASN A 33 -19.70 1.40 15.43
CA ASN A 33 -19.85 2.83 15.73
C ASN A 33 -19.19 3.17 17.08
N PRO A 34 -18.87 4.45 17.33
CA PRO A 34 -18.37 4.88 18.64
C PRO A 34 -19.26 4.43 19.79
N GLY A 35 -18.67 3.77 20.79
CA GLY A 35 -19.38 3.19 21.93
C GLY A 35 -19.77 1.71 21.76
N GLU A 36 -19.71 1.17 20.54
CA GLU A 36 -19.77 -0.26 20.28
C GLU A 36 -18.39 -0.92 20.45
N SER A 37 -18.35 -2.24 20.54
CA SER A 37 -17.13 -3.01 20.76
C SER A 37 -16.64 -3.67 19.48
N ILE A 38 -15.38 -3.44 19.11
CA ILE A 38 -14.72 -4.15 18.00
C ILE A 38 -14.67 -5.65 18.30
N GLN A 39 -14.35 -6.03 19.54
CA GLN A 39 -14.34 -7.44 19.93
C GLN A 39 -15.70 -8.14 19.72
N THR A 40 -16.80 -7.45 20.02
CA THR A 40 -18.14 -8.02 19.79
C THR A 40 -18.41 -8.25 18.31
N ALA A 41 -17.98 -7.34 17.44
CA ALA A 41 -18.10 -7.51 16.00
C ALA A 41 -17.27 -8.69 15.49
N ILE A 42 -16.02 -8.85 15.95
CA ILE A 42 -15.18 -10.03 15.64
C ILE A 42 -15.86 -11.32 16.11
N ASN A 43 -16.40 -11.33 17.33
CA ASN A 43 -17.10 -12.50 17.87
C ASN A 43 -18.31 -12.91 17.03
N ASN A 44 -18.98 -11.95 16.37
CA ASN A 44 -20.13 -12.19 15.50
C ASN A 44 -19.78 -12.40 14.01
N ALA A 45 -18.53 -12.15 13.62
CA ALA A 45 -18.06 -12.28 12.24
C ALA A 45 -17.86 -13.74 11.81
N ASN A 46 -17.95 -13.99 10.51
CA ASN A 46 -17.42 -15.20 9.89
C ASN A 46 -16.02 -14.93 9.32
N ASP A 47 -15.26 -15.98 9.03
CA ASP A 47 -14.02 -15.83 8.28
C ASP A 47 -14.33 -15.20 6.90
N GLY A 48 -13.53 -14.23 6.50
CA GLY A 48 -13.71 -13.40 5.29
C GLY A 48 -14.45 -12.09 5.53
N ASP A 49 -15.18 -11.94 6.64
CA ASP A 49 -15.93 -10.71 6.92
C ASP A 49 -14.99 -9.50 7.11
N THR A 50 -15.53 -8.30 6.84
CA THR A 50 -14.89 -7.02 7.12
C THR A 50 -15.54 -6.34 8.32
N ILE A 51 -14.75 -5.98 9.32
CA ILE A 51 -15.11 -5.12 10.43
C ILE A 51 -14.72 -3.68 10.05
N LEU A 52 -15.71 -2.86 9.71
CA LEU A 52 -15.52 -1.44 9.43
C LEU A 52 -15.73 -0.63 10.72
N VAL A 53 -14.67 -0.04 11.24
CA VAL A 53 -14.71 0.74 12.48
C VAL A 53 -14.83 2.23 12.14
N LYS A 54 -15.95 2.85 12.52
CA LYS A 54 -16.22 4.27 12.26
C LYS A 54 -15.31 5.16 13.08
N ALA A 55 -15.04 6.35 12.57
CA ALA A 55 -14.18 7.33 13.24
C ALA A 55 -14.68 7.61 14.67
N GLY A 56 -13.77 7.59 15.63
CA GLY A 56 -14.03 7.65 17.06
C GLY A 56 -12.85 7.12 17.87
N THR A 57 -12.93 7.29 19.18
CA THR A 57 -11.92 6.75 20.12
C THR A 57 -12.48 5.53 20.85
N TYR A 58 -11.75 4.42 20.74
CA TYR A 58 -12.09 3.14 21.35
C TYR A 58 -11.06 2.82 22.44
N TYR A 59 -11.54 2.31 23.57
CA TYR A 59 -10.72 1.98 24.74
C TYR A 59 -10.81 0.48 25.02
N GLU A 60 -10.18 -0.32 24.16
CA GLU A 60 -10.27 -1.78 24.23
C GLU A 60 -8.95 -2.46 23.86
N SER A 61 -8.83 -3.70 24.32
CA SER A 61 -7.81 -4.65 23.89
C SER A 61 -8.51 -5.73 23.08
N VAL A 62 -8.13 -5.87 21.82
CA VAL A 62 -8.82 -6.69 20.83
C VAL A 62 -8.02 -7.96 20.55
N VAL A 63 -8.65 -9.10 20.75
CA VAL A 63 -8.14 -10.41 20.33
C VAL A 63 -8.74 -10.76 18.97
N VAL A 64 -7.87 -10.90 17.98
CA VAL A 64 -8.26 -11.26 16.61
C VAL A 64 -8.00 -12.74 16.41
N ASN A 65 -9.04 -13.54 16.63
CA ASN A 65 -9.03 -15.00 16.54
C ASN A 65 -9.84 -15.55 15.37
N LYS A 66 -10.23 -14.69 14.42
CA LYS A 66 -10.89 -15.03 13.17
C LYS A 66 -10.17 -14.43 11.99
N SER A 67 -10.30 -15.05 10.82
CA SER A 67 -9.69 -14.58 9.57
C SER A 67 -10.51 -13.43 9.00
N VAL A 68 -10.33 -12.21 9.51
CA VAL A 68 -11.15 -11.03 9.16
C VAL A 68 -10.31 -9.84 8.72
N SER A 69 -10.93 -8.91 8.01
CA SER A 69 -10.36 -7.58 7.74
C SER A 69 -10.91 -6.59 8.76
N ILE A 70 -10.05 -5.85 9.46
CA ILE A 70 -10.43 -4.81 10.42
C ILE A 70 -9.89 -3.49 9.90
N VAL A 71 -10.78 -2.57 9.54
CA VAL A 71 -10.42 -1.34 8.84
C VAL A 71 -11.04 -0.15 9.55
N GLY A 72 -10.22 0.81 9.98
CA GLY A 72 -10.69 2.09 10.46
C GLY A 72 -11.21 2.95 9.31
N GLU A 73 -12.20 3.79 9.56
CA GLU A 73 -12.75 4.71 8.55
C GLU A 73 -11.77 5.83 8.20
N SER A 74 -10.98 6.26 9.17
CA SER A 74 -10.02 7.36 9.05
C SER A 74 -8.73 7.07 9.82
N LEU A 75 -7.58 7.25 9.16
CA LEU A 75 -6.26 7.02 9.75
C LEU A 75 -6.03 7.79 11.05
N SER A 76 -6.35 9.09 11.04
CA SER A 76 -6.22 9.98 12.20
C SER A 76 -7.48 10.06 13.06
N GLY A 77 -8.64 9.70 12.50
CA GLY A 77 -9.94 9.79 13.18
C GLY A 77 -10.39 8.52 13.89
N THR A 78 -9.82 7.35 13.58
CA THR A 78 -10.17 6.06 14.20
C THR A 78 -9.05 5.67 15.15
N VAL A 79 -9.24 5.97 16.43
CA VAL A 79 -8.21 5.86 17.45
C VAL A 79 -8.52 4.70 18.38
N ILE A 80 -7.55 3.83 18.64
CA ILE A 80 -7.62 2.86 19.73
C ILE A 80 -6.57 3.23 20.77
N ASP A 81 -7.04 3.55 21.97
CA ASP A 81 -6.25 4.13 23.05
C ASP A 81 -6.18 3.14 24.22
N GLY A 82 -4.96 2.68 24.52
CA GLY A 82 -4.69 1.73 25.60
C GLY A 82 -4.69 2.32 27.01
N LYS A 83 -4.91 3.64 27.13
CA LYS A 83 -4.99 4.41 28.39
C LYS A 83 -3.81 4.24 29.35
N GLY A 84 -2.63 3.92 28.84
CA GLY A 84 -1.44 3.66 29.64
C GLY A 84 -1.49 2.38 30.46
N ALA A 85 -2.44 1.48 30.20
CA ALA A 85 -2.64 0.25 30.98
C ALA A 85 -2.76 -1.01 30.11
N ALA A 86 -3.09 -0.87 28.81
CA ALA A 86 -3.26 -1.99 27.91
C ALA A 86 -1.94 -2.76 27.73
N GLN A 87 -2.01 -4.10 27.87
CA GLN A 87 -0.91 -4.97 27.52
C GLN A 87 -0.72 -5.06 26.00
N TYR A 88 -1.84 -5.00 25.28
CA TYR A 88 -1.89 -4.92 23.84
C TYR A 88 -3.11 -4.15 23.36
N ILE A 89 -3.02 -3.60 22.15
CA ILE A 89 -4.20 -3.07 21.47
C ILE A 89 -4.79 -4.14 20.56
N PHE A 90 -4.01 -4.71 19.64
CA PHE A 90 -4.39 -5.88 18.85
C PHE A 90 -3.50 -7.08 19.20
N HIS A 91 -4.13 -8.20 19.53
CA HIS A 91 -3.48 -9.51 19.69
C HIS A 91 -4.03 -10.49 18.65
N VAL A 92 -3.25 -10.70 17.60
CA VAL A 92 -3.63 -11.48 16.41
C VAL A 92 -3.13 -12.91 16.56
N VAL A 93 -4.09 -13.84 16.61
CA VAL A 93 -3.89 -15.28 16.76
C VAL A 93 -4.63 -16.09 15.70
N ALA A 94 -5.18 -15.43 14.68
CA ALA A 94 -5.67 -16.03 13.44
C ALA A 94 -4.82 -15.61 12.23
N SER A 95 -4.72 -16.50 11.23
CA SER A 95 -4.07 -16.22 9.95
C SER A 95 -5.01 -15.49 9.00
N ASN A 96 -4.48 -14.95 7.89
CA ASN A 96 -5.29 -14.26 6.86
C ASN A 96 -6.07 -13.06 7.43
N VAL A 97 -5.41 -12.27 8.27
CA VAL A 97 -5.99 -11.09 8.92
C VAL A 97 -5.45 -9.83 8.25
N PHE A 98 -6.33 -8.85 8.03
CA PHE A 98 -5.94 -7.49 7.67
C PHE A 98 -6.29 -6.54 8.82
N ILE A 99 -5.35 -5.68 9.22
CA ILE A 99 -5.57 -4.58 10.15
C ILE A 99 -5.04 -3.31 9.49
N GLY A 100 -5.88 -2.28 9.38
CA GLY A 100 -5.38 -1.03 8.85
C GLY A 100 -6.26 0.20 9.04
N ASN A 101 -5.65 1.35 8.76
CA ASN A 101 -6.27 2.68 8.81
C ASN A 101 -6.68 3.12 10.24
N PHE A 102 -5.79 2.92 11.21
CA PHE A 102 -5.99 3.29 12.62
C PHE A 102 -4.85 4.13 13.18
N THR A 103 -5.17 4.92 14.21
CA THR A 103 -4.19 5.43 15.16
C THR A 103 -4.22 4.56 16.43
N LEU A 104 -3.08 4.01 16.82
CA LEU A 104 -2.91 3.15 17.99
C LEU A 104 -1.95 3.82 18.98
N LYS A 105 -2.37 3.99 20.23
CA LYS A 105 -1.54 4.72 21.20
C LYS A 105 -1.73 4.28 22.65
N ASP A 106 -0.78 4.69 23.48
CA ASP A 106 -0.88 4.68 24.94
C ASP A 106 -1.05 3.26 25.52
N THR A 107 -0.19 2.30 25.14
CA THR A 107 -0.09 1.04 25.90
C THR A 107 0.51 1.29 27.29
N ASN A 108 0.55 0.27 28.16
CA ASN A 108 1.34 0.35 29.38
C ASN A 108 2.77 0.83 29.05
N PRO A 109 3.27 1.91 29.69
CA PRO A 109 4.55 2.52 29.35
C PRO A 109 5.75 1.82 30.00
N ASP A 110 5.55 0.86 30.90
CA ASP A 110 6.65 0.14 31.56
C ASP A 110 7.42 -0.73 30.55
N PRO A 111 8.69 -0.41 30.24
CA PRO A 111 9.47 -1.16 29.27
C PRO A 111 9.64 -2.64 29.64
N ASN A 112 9.51 -3.01 30.91
CA ASN A 112 9.70 -4.40 31.37
C ASN A 112 8.51 -5.31 31.08
N THR A 113 7.37 -4.76 30.64
CA THR A 113 6.13 -5.50 30.41
C THR A 113 6.01 -6.07 29.00
N TYR A 114 6.85 -5.62 28.06
CA TYR A 114 6.81 -6.02 26.65
C TYR A 114 5.44 -5.82 25.98
N CYS A 115 4.71 -4.78 26.37
CA CYS A 115 3.44 -4.42 25.75
C CYS A 115 3.61 -3.97 24.30
N TYR A 116 2.61 -4.24 23.46
CA TYR A 116 2.67 -3.95 22.02
C TYR A 116 1.39 -3.33 21.48
N ALA A 117 1.48 -2.45 20.48
CA ALA A 117 0.27 -1.99 19.79
C ALA A 117 -0.36 -3.14 18.98
N VAL A 118 0.45 -3.86 18.19
CA VAL A 118 0.00 -5.02 17.40
C VAL A 118 0.92 -6.20 17.65
N GLY A 119 0.40 -7.29 18.20
CA GLY A 119 1.11 -8.56 18.33
C GLY A 119 0.56 -9.57 17.34
N VAL A 120 1.43 -10.17 16.54
CA VAL A 120 1.08 -11.24 15.60
C VAL A 120 1.79 -12.51 16.05
N VAL A 121 1.02 -13.52 16.44
CA VAL A 121 1.54 -14.63 17.24
C VAL A 121 1.13 -15.97 16.64
N ASN A 122 2.11 -16.79 16.26
CA ASN A 122 1.94 -18.15 15.75
C ASN A 122 1.02 -18.27 14.52
N VAL A 123 1.05 -17.28 13.62
CA VAL A 123 0.15 -17.23 12.45
C VAL A 123 0.89 -16.86 11.17
N VAL A 124 0.19 -16.98 10.05
CA VAL A 124 0.73 -16.62 8.73
C VAL A 124 -0.20 -15.65 8.00
N ASN A 125 0.38 -14.92 7.04
CA ASN A 125 -0.38 -14.09 6.11
C ASN A 125 -1.23 -13.02 6.82
N VAL A 126 -0.61 -12.24 7.71
CA VAL A 126 -1.23 -11.08 8.34
C VAL A 126 -0.76 -9.81 7.63
N THR A 127 -1.63 -8.83 7.46
CA THR A 127 -1.26 -7.51 6.94
C THR A 127 -1.59 -6.44 7.97
N ALA A 128 -0.58 -5.70 8.42
CA ALA A 128 -0.70 -4.48 9.20
C ALA A 128 -0.36 -3.30 8.29
N LYS A 129 -1.37 -2.55 7.84
CA LYS A 129 -1.22 -1.49 6.83
C LYS A 129 -1.75 -0.15 7.31
N ASN A 130 -1.05 0.94 6.99
CA ASN A 130 -1.51 2.31 7.23
C ASN A 130 -1.93 2.51 8.70
N LEU A 131 -1.00 2.30 9.63
CA LEU A 131 -1.19 2.55 11.06
C LEU A 131 -0.34 3.74 11.51
N ILE A 132 -0.88 4.58 12.39
CA ILE A 132 -0.10 5.53 13.19
C ILE A 132 0.08 4.94 14.59
N ILE A 133 1.31 4.63 14.99
CA ILE A 133 1.61 3.98 16.26
C ILE A 133 2.53 4.89 17.09
N THR A 134 2.05 5.32 18.25
CA THR A 134 2.78 6.27 19.11
C THR A 134 2.61 5.97 20.60
N ASN A 135 3.61 6.34 21.40
CA ASN A 135 3.60 6.17 22.86
C ASN A 135 3.26 4.74 23.31
N VAL A 136 3.97 3.77 22.75
CA VAL A 136 3.86 2.35 23.11
C VAL A 136 5.23 1.76 23.44
N VAL A 137 5.29 0.62 24.13
CA VAL A 137 6.57 -0.04 24.44
C VAL A 137 7.15 -0.70 23.19
N ILE A 138 6.35 -1.53 22.53
CA ILE A 138 6.64 -2.12 21.21
C ILE A 138 5.58 -1.66 20.22
N GLY A 139 5.98 -1.23 19.02
CA GLY A 139 5.01 -0.89 17.98
C GLY A 139 4.29 -2.13 17.47
N ILE A 140 5.02 -2.96 16.72
CA ILE A 140 4.53 -4.23 16.18
C ILE A 140 5.45 -5.37 16.64
N ASP A 141 4.89 -6.45 17.18
CA ASP A 141 5.62 -7.64 17.61
C ASP A 141 5.23 -8.86 16.77
N LEU A 142 6.19 -9.43 16.03
CA LEU A 142 6.00 -10.65 15.26
C LEU A 142 6.68 -11.81 15.99
N LYS A 143 5.87 -12.73 16.52
CA LYS A 143 6.31 -13.91 17.26
C LYS A 143 5.93 -15.17 16.49
N SER A 144 6.91 -15.98 16.10
CA SER A 144 6.67 -17.23 15.35
C SER A 144 5.70 -17.03 14.17
N SER A 145 5.82 -15.90 13.47
CA SER A 145 4.85 -15.48 12.46
C SER A 145 5.52 -15.18 11.11
N ASN A 146 4.92 -15.69 10.04
CA ASN A 146 5.54 -15.72 8.72
C ASN A 146 4.65 -15.07 7.66
N PHE A 147 5.26 -14.60 6.58
CA PHE A 147 4.54 -13.99 5.45
C PHE A 147 3.66 -12.80 5.87
N THR A 148 4.04 -12.12 6.95
CA THR A 148 3.39 -10.91 7.44
C THR A 148 3.85 -9.70 6.63
N LYS A 149 2.91 -8.82 6.31
CA LYS A 149 3.14 -7.56 5.61
C LYS A 149 2.96 -6.41 6.59
N VAL A 150 4.03 -5.69 6.87
CA VAL A 150 4.03 -4.45 7.65
C VAL A 150 4.27 -3.32 6.65
N ILE A 151 3.20 -2.63 6.24
CA ILE A 151 3.25 -1.71 5.10
C ILE A 151 2.66 -0.33 5.42
N GLY A 152 3.31 0.75 5.02
CA GLY A 152 2.66 2.08 5.08
C GLY A 152 2.47 2.62 6.49
N ASN A 153 3.14 2.07 7.51
CA ASN A 153 2.93 2.45 8.91
C ASN A 153 3.87 3.58 9.33
N GLN A 154 3.38 4.47 10.20
CA GLN A 154 4.15 5.49 10.89
C GLN A 154 4.33 5.06 12.34
N ILE A 155 5.53 4.63 12.71
CA ILE A 155 5.82 4.10 14.05
C ILE A 155 6.87 4.98 14.71
N LYS A 156 6.44 5.74 15.73
CA LYS A 156 7.22 6.83 16.30
C LYS A 156 7.28 6.80 17.82
N GLY A 157 8.48 7.05 18.35
CA GLY A 157 8.68 7.29 19.77
C GLY A 157 8.29 6.11 20.66
N CYS A 158 8.48 4.87 20.18
CA CYS A 158 8.33 3.67 21.00
C CYS A 158 9.33 3.67 22.15
N LYS A 159 9.03 2.97 23.26
CA LYS A 159 9.95 2.91 24.41
C LYS A 159 11.10 1.92 24.22
N ILE A 160 10.93 0.91 23.37
CA ILE A 160 12.00 -0.05 23.07
C ILE A 160 12.14 -0.28 21.56
N TRP A 161 11.17 -0.99 20.96
CA TRP A 161 11.25 -1.42 19.56
C TRP A 161 10.06 -0.88 18.75
N ALA A 162 10.31 -0.33 17.57
CA ALA A 162 9.21 0.00 16.67
C ALA A 162 8.61 -1.28 16.04
N LEU A 163 9.48 -2.20 15.62
CA LEU A 163 9.12 -3.51 15.11
C LEU A 163 10.09 -4.57 15.67
N ARG A 164 9.56 -5.62 16.30
CA ARG A 164 10.35 -6.77 16.75
C ARG A 164 9.92 -8.03 16.00
N LEU A 165 10.89 -8.83 15.56
CA LEU A 165 10.70 -10.15 14.97
C LEU A 165 11.47 -11.17 15.77
N HIS A 166 10.79 -12.23 16.21
CA HIS A 166 11.40 -13.27 17.02
C HIS A 166 10.74 -14.64 16.86
N GLU A 167 11.43 -15.66 17.35
CA GLU A 167 11.06 -17.06 17.33
C GLU A 167 10.77 -17.59 15.91
N LYS A 168 11.74 -17.48 14.98
CA LYS A 168 11.60 -17.96 13.58
C LYS A 168 10.54 -17.21 12.76
N SER A 169 10.42 -15.90 12.95
CA SER A 169 9.53 -15.06 12.13
C SER A 169 10.17 -14.73 10.79
N CYS A 170 9.80 -15.47 9.75
CA CYS A 170 10.46 -15.51 8.44
C CYS A 170 9.60 -14.98 7.28
N ASN A 171 10.26 -14.63 6.17
CA ASN A 171 9.62 -14.27 4.90
C ASN A 171 8.61 -13.12 5.02
N ASN A 172 8.86 -12.18 5.94
CA ASN A 172 8.00 -11.02 6.14
C ASN A 172 8.37 -9.90 5.16
N THR A 173 7.42 -9.03 4.84
CA THR A 173 7.65 -7.84 4.00
C THR A 173 7.43 -6.60 4.85
N ILE A 174 8.44 -5.76 4.94
CA ILE A 174 8.45 -4.51 5.70
C ILE A 174 8.75 -3.40 4.71
N ALA A 175 7.73 -2.70 4.24
CA ALA A 175 7.90 -1.72 3.19
C ALA A 175 7.06 -0.47 3.36
N CYS A 176 7.52 0.66 2.83
CA CYS A 176 6.79 1.93 2.89
C CYS A 176 6.47 2.42 4.30
N ASN A 177 7.20 1.97 5.33
CA ASN A 177 7.01 2.44 6.69
C ASN A 177 7.91 3.64 7.00
N THR A 178 7.49 4.47 7.94
CA THR A 178 8.34 5.50 8.56
C THR A 178 8.58 5.13 10.01
N PHE A 179 9.83 4.84 10.34
CA PHE A 179 10.31 4.60 11.69
C PHE A 179 11.06 5.83 12.19
N GLU A 180 10.48 6.53 13.16
CA GLU A 180 10.98 7.83 13.61
C GLU A 180 11.22 7.90 15.12
N ASN A 181 12.40 8.38 15.54
CA ASN A 181 12.75 8.63 16.95
C ASN A 181 12.54 7.42 17.87
N ASN A 182 12.88 6.21 17.41
CA ASN A 182 12.79 4.99 18.23
C ASN A 182 14.17 4.59 18.78
N PRO A 183 14.24 4.01 19.99
CA PRO A 183 15.50 3.44 20.50
C PRO A 183 16.03 2.32 19.59
N THR A 184 15.14 1.54 18.99
CA THR A 184 15.48 0.64 17.89
C THR A 184 14.28 0.56 16.94
N ALA A 185 14.49 0.85 15.66
CA ALA A 185 13.41 0.77 14.68
C ALA A 185 13.05 -0.70 14.40
N ILE A 186 13.99 -1.51 13.91
CA ILE A 186 13.73 -2.95 13.69
C ILE A 186 14.69 -3.82 14.50
N TYR A 187 14.14 -4.76 15.27
CA TYR A 187 14.91 -5.74 16.03
C TYR A 187 14.57 -7.17 15.64
N PHE A 188 15.53 -7.87 15.04
CA PHE A 188 15.47 -9.32 14.83
C PHE A 188 16.15 -9.99 16.03
N ALA A 189 15.33 -10.51 16.95
CA ALA A 189 15.81 -10.95 18.27
C ALA A 189 16.57 -12.29 18.25
N ASP A 190 16.52 -13.01 17.14
CA ASP A 190 17.20 -14.29 16.97
C ASP A 190 17.70 -14.48 15.53
N SER A 191 18.68 -15.37 15.36
CA SER A 191 19.29 -15.66 14.07
C SER A 191 18.40 -16.47 13.13
N SER A 192 17.26 -16.98 13.61
CA SER A 192 16.33 -17.84 12.86
C SER A 192 15.15 -17.09 12.24
N SER A 193 14.89 -15.85 12.65
CA SER A 193 13.92 -14.93 12.04
C SER A 193 14.49 -14.30 10.76
N ARG A 194 14.40 -15.03 9.64
CA ARG A 194 15.18 -14.82 8.41
C ARG A 194 14.34 -14.49 7.18
N PHE A 195 15.01 -14.03 6.13
CA PHE A 195 14.48 -13.81 4.79
C PHE A 195 13.36 -12.78 4.73
N SER A 196 13.30 -11.88 5.71
CA SER A 196 12.44 -10.71 5.60
C SER A 196 13.01 -9.73 4.58
N LYS A 197 12.12 -9.11 3.80
CA LYS A 197 12.45 -8.05 2.84
C LYS A 197 12.08 -6.71 3.46
N VAL A 198 13.06 -5.83 3.58
CA VAL A 198 12.97 -4.52 4.23
C VAL A 198 13.38 -3.46 3.21
N TYR A 199 12.44 -2.82 2.53
CA TYR A 199 12.75 -1.88 1.46
C TYR A 199 11.71 -0.75 1.39
N HIS A 200 12.08 0.38 0.81
CA HIS A 200 11.25 1.58 0.71
C HIS A 200 10.77 2.11 2.05
N ASN A 201 11.54 1.97 3.14
CA ASN A 201 11.20 2.56 4.43
C ASN A 201 12.01 3.83 4.69
N ASN A 202 11.49 4.70 5.54
CA ASN A 202 12.22 5.81 6.13
C ASN A 202 12.69 5.46 7.53
N PHE A 203 13.99 5.50 7.75
CA PHE A 203 14.61 5.41 9.08
C PHE A 203 15.12 6.79 9.47
N ILE A 204 14.43 7.44 10.41
CA ILE A 204 14.66 8.85 10.76
C ILE A 204 14.95 8.97 12.24
N ASN A 205 16.15 9.44 12.58
CA ASN A 205 16.56 9.77 13.95
C ASN A 205 16.33 8.64 14.97
N ASN A 206 16.43 7.38 14.55
CA ASN A 206 16.43 6.27 15.49
C ASN A 206 17.82 6.14 16.14
N VAL A 207 17.87 5.63 17.36
CA VAL A 207 19.16 5.34 18.00
C VAL A 207 19.83 4.15 17.31
N ASN A 208 19.05 3.14 16.95
CA ASN A 208 19.47 2.02 16.11
C ASN A 208 18.43 1.82 15.01
N ASP A 209 18.82 1.91 13.74
CA ASP A 209 17.88 1.68 12.64
C ASP A 209 17.51 0.20 12.52
N VAL A 210 18.50 -0.69 12.55
CA VAL A 210 18.28 -2.15 12.54
C VAL A 210 19.30 -2.85 13.41
N VAL A 211 18.83 -3.79 14.23
CA VAL A 211 19.67 -4.76 14.95
C VAL A 211 19.26 -6.16 14.50
N SER A 212 20.19 -6.88 13.86
CA SER A 212 19.93 -8.21 13.30
C SER A 212 21.17 -9.10 13.31
N TRP A 213 20.97 -10.38 13.64
CA TRP A 213 21.93 -11.47 13.39
C TRP A 213 21.39 -12.49 12.39
N ALA A 214 20.24 -12.21 11.82
CA ALA A 214 19.58 -13.02 10.81
C ALA A 214 19.90 -12.51 9.41
N VAL A 215 19.81 -13.41 8.42
CA VAL A 215 19.94 -13.08 7.00
C VAL A 215 18.63 -12.45 6.54
N ASN A 216 18.65 -11.15 6.26
CA ASN A 216 17.52 -10.37 5.76
C ASN A 216 17.99 -9.47 4.61
N TYR A 217 17.04 -9.01 3.78
CA TYR A 217 17.32 -8.22 2.58
C TYR A 217 16.84 -6.80 2.80
N PHE A 218 17.70 -5.81 2.56
CA PHE A 218 17.42 -4.40 2.86
C PHE A 218 17.23 -3.54 1.61
N ASP A 219 17.01 -4.17 0.46
CA ASP A 219 16.69 -3.48 -0.77
C ASP A 219 15.78 -4.35 -1.65
N ASN A 220 15.18 -3.73 -2.67
CA ASN A 220 14.37 -4.40 -3.68
C ASN A 220 15.09 -4.50 -5.04
N GLY A 221 16.42 -4.40 -5.03
CA GLY A 221 17.25 -4.35 -6.23
C GLY A 221 17.15 -3.04 -7.02
N TYR A 222 17.99 -2.89 -8.03
CA TYR A 222 17.97 -1.76 -8.96
C TYR A 222 17.04 -2.03 -10.16
N PRO A 223 16.29 -1.03 -10.67
CA PRO A 223 16.22 0.36 -10.24
C PRO A 223 15.21 0.63 -9.10
N SER A 224 14.63 -0.40 -8.49
CA SER A 224 13.60 -0.21 -7.44
C SER A 224 14.12 0.54 -6.21
N GLY A 225 15.36 0.29 -5.80
CA GLY A 225 15.99 0.93 -4.66
C GLY A 225 15.76 0.21 -3.33
N GLY A 226 16.36 0.76 -2.28
CA GLY A 226 16.32 0.27 -0.91
C GLY A 226 15.54 1.17 0.03
N ASN A 227 16.13 1.58 1.13
CA ASN A 227 15.51 2.42 2.15
C ASN A 227 16.19 3.80 2.23
N TYR A 228 15.52 4.74 2.86
CA TYR A 228 16.13 6.00 3.28
C TYR A 228 16.64 5.87 4.71
N TRP A 229 17.89 6.27 4.93
CA TRP A 229 18.56 6.23 6.24
C TRP A 229 19.05 7.63 6.59
N SER A 230 18.46 8.29 7.59
CA SER A 230 18.83 9.67 7.94
C SER A 230 20.28 9.82 8.41
N SER A 231 20.91 8.71 8.83
CA SER A 231 22.29 8.63 9.29
C SER A 231 23.29 8.40 8.14
N CYS A 232 22.83 8.06 6.94
CA CYS A 232 23.69 7.84 5.78
C CYS A 232 23.97 9.17 5.08
N THR A 233 25.25 9.46 4.83
CA THR A 233 25.72 10.72 4.20
C THR A 233 26.56 10.46 2.95
N ALA A 234 26.38 9.30 2.31
CA ALA A 234 27.08 8.98 1.07
C ALA A 234 26.69 9.96 -0.06
N GLN A 235 27.42 9.91 -1.16
CA GLN A 235 27.14 10.73 -2.34
C GLN A 235 26.31 9.94 -3.36
N ASP A 236 25.58 10.67 -4.20
CA ASP A 236 24.86 10.17 -5.39
C ASP A 236 25.46 10.89 -6.59
N LEU A 237 26.52 10.33 -7.15
CA LEU A 237 27.21 10.85 -8.33
C LEU A 237 27.11 9.88 -9.52
N ASN A 238 26.71 8.64 -9.26
CA ASN A 238 26.63 7.58 -10.24
C ASN A 238 25.28 6.88 -10.19
N HIS A 239 24.91 6.26 -11.30
CA HIS A 239 23.72 5.45 -11.44
C HIS A 239 24.06 4.05 -11.94
N GLY A 240 23.03 3.27 -12.24
CA GLY A 240 23.14 1.93 -12.79
C GLY A 240 23.18 0.84 -11.73
N PRO A 241 23.02 -0.45 -12.11
CA PRO A 241 22.96 -1.58 -11.18
C PRO A 241 24.20 -1.74 -10.28
N HIS A 242 25.33 -1.18 -10.70
CA HIS A 242 26.61 -1.22 -9.99
C HIS A 242 27.05 0.15 -9.44
N GLN A 243 26.22 1.19 -9.57
CA GLN A 243 26.50 2.55 -9.09
C GLN A 243 27.85 3.08 -9.60
N ASN A 244 28.11 2.91 -10.90
CA ASN A 244 29.40 3.24 -11.53
C ASN A 244 29.26 3.94 -12.90
N GLU A 245 28.03 4.23 -13.32
CA GLU A 245 27.75 5.02 -14.53
C GLU A 245 27.59 6.49 -14.12
N THR A 246 28.25 7.43 -14.82
CA THR A 246 28.25 8.83 -14.40
C THR A 246 26.86 9.48 -14.48
N GLY A 247 26.45 10.10 -13.36
CA GLY A 247 25.20 10.85 -13.25
C GLY A 247 24.37 10.37 -12.07
N SER A 248 23.69 11.28 -11.38
CA SER A 248 22.84 10.95 -10.24
C SER A 248 21.51 10.35 -10.68
N ASP A 249 20.95 9.46 -9.84
CA ASP A 249 19.59 8.96 -10.04
C ASP A 249 18.71 8.99 -8.77
N GLY A 250 19.21 9.51 -7.65
CA GLY A 250 18.50 9.54 -6.37
C GLY A 250 18.71 8.30 -5.51
N ILE A 251 19.59 7.39 -5.93
CA ILE A 251 20.14 6.30 -5.12
C ILE A 251 21.60 6.66 -4.79
N LEU A 252 22.03 6.36 -3.57
CA LEU A 252 23.38 6.62 -3.11
C LEU A 252 24.35 5.57 -3.66
N ASP A 253 25.56 6.03 -4.02
CA ASP A 253 26.59 5.20 -4.66
C ASP A 253 27.17 4.12 -3.73
N GLU A 254 27.10 4.36 -2.41
CA GLU A 254 27.60 3.46 -1.38
C GLU A 254 26.46 2.75 -0.65
N ALA A 255 26.65 1.45 -0.43
CA ALA A 255 25.74 0.65 0.39
C ALA A 255 25.76 1.13 1.85
N TYR A 256 24.60 1.06 2.51
CA TYR A 256 24.47 1.31 3.94
C TYR A 256 23.98 0.04 4.64
N LEU A 257 24.76 -0.46 5.60
CA LEU A 257 24.53 -1.78 6.21
C LEU A 257 24.54 -2.90 5.13
N SER A 258 23.38 -3.49 4.86
CA SER A 258 23.17 -4.49 3.81
C SER A 258 22.21 -3.99 2.71
N ASP A 259 21.83 -2.71 2.75
CA ASP A 259 21.09 -2.02 1.71
C ASP A 259 22.06 -1.55 0.63
N LYS A 260 21.96 -2.11 -0.58
CA LYS A 260 22.85 -1.78 -1.69
C LYS A 260 22.42 -0.55 -2.48
N TYR A 261 21.18 -0.10 -2.31
CA TYR A 261 20.59 0.97 -3.08
C TYR A 261 19.86 1.99 -2.19
N PRO A 262 20.52 2.55 -1.16
CA PRO A 262 19.85 3.45 -0.24
C PRO A 262 19.46 4.76 -0.93
N PHE A 263 18.30 5.32 -0.58
CA PHE A 263 17.82 6.56 -1.17
C PHE A 263 18.53 7.78 -0.58
N VAL A 264 18.74 8.80 -1.42
CA VAL A 264 19.34 10.09 -1.01
C VAL A 264 18.42 10.87 -0.08
N TYR A 265 17.11 10.82 -0.36
CA TYR A 265 16.11 11.65 0.35
C TYR A 265 14.98 10.81 0.94
N PRO A 266 14.29 11.34 1.97
CA PRO A 266 13.11 10.70 2.54
C PRO A 266 12.06 10.35 1.48
N LEU A 267 11.44 9.21 1.68
CA LEU A 267 10.38 8.68 0.83
C LEU A 267 9.02 9.24 1.25
N THR A 268 8.28 9.78 0.30
CA THR A 268 6.88 10.15 0.45
C THR A 268 6.02 9.17 -0.32
N PHE A 269 5.00 8.63 0.35
CA PHE A 269 4.10 7.62 -0.21
C PHE A 269 2.79 8.28 -0.64
N ILE A 270 2.46 8.19 -1.93
CA ILE A 270 1.25 8.76 -2.52
C ILE A 270 0.35 7.60 -2.94
N GLU A 271 -0.82 7.47 -2.32
CA GLU A 271 -1.79 6.43 -2.63
C GLU A 271 -2.89 7.02 -3.54
N ILE A 272 -3.00 6.50 -4.76
CA ILE A 272 -3.97 6.94 -5.76
C ILE A 272 -5.06 5.86 -5.89
N PRO A 273 -6.26 6.08 -5.32
CA PRO A 273 -7.39 5.17 -5.47
C PRO A 273 -8.11 5.45 -6.79
N ILE A 274 -8.15 4.46 -7.70
CA ILE A 274 -8.87 4.53 -8.98
C ILE A 274 -9.55 3.21 -9.26
N ALA A 275 -10.85 3.25 -9.60
CA ALA A 275 -11.65 2.09 -9.97
C ALA A 275 -11.60 0.92 -8.95
N GLY A 276 -11.46 1.22 -7.66
CA GLY A 276 -11.36 0.22 -6.60
C GLY A 276 -9.97 -0.41 -6.42
N GLU A 277 -8.99 -0.01 -7.24
CA GLU A 277 -7.58 -0.33 -7.03
C GLU A 277 -6.85 0.83 -6.37
N HIS A 278 -5.80 0.51 -5.61
CA HIS A 278 -4.94 1.48 -4.93
C HIS A 278 -3.53 1.39 -5.53
N PHE A 279 -3.09 2.46 -6.19
CA PHE A 279 -1.75 2.56 -6.75
C PHE A 279 -0.84 3.34 -5.81
N GLN A 280 0.34 2.78 -5.52
CA GLN A 280 1.33 3.46 -4.70
C GLN A 280 2.41 4.09 -5.59
N ILE A 281 2.52 5.42 -5.52
CA ILE A 281 3.65 6.18 -6.05
C ILE A 281 4.59 6.48 -4.89
N ILE A 282 5.89 6.43 -5.16
CA ILE A 282 6.94 6.80 -4.19
C ILE A 282 7.71 7.98 -4.74
N ALA A 283 7.79 9.07 -3.99
CA ALA A 283 8.63 10.21 -4.30
C ALA A 283 9.75 10.33 -3.25
N SER A 284 11.01 10.27 -3.69
CA SER A 284 12.19 10.60 -2.87
C SER A 284 12.66 12.00 -3.25
N THR A 285 12.52 12.98 -2.35
CA THR A 285 12.85 14.37 -2.64
C THR A 285 13.29 15.17 -1.41
N ASN A 286 14.14 16.17 -1.63
CA ASN A 286 14.49 17.17 -0.61
C ASN A 286 13.50 18.34 -0.53
N SER A 287 12.41 18.29 -1.30
CA SER A 287 11.30 19.25 -1.22
C SER A 287 10.17 18.68 -0.36
N THR A 288 9.32 19.54 0.19
CA THR A 288 8.12 19.11 0.92
C THR A 288 6.97 18.90 -0.06
N LEU A 289 6.35 17.71 -0.05
CA LEU A 289 5.12 17.46 -0.81
C LEU A 289 3.92 18.02 -0.06
N ASN A 290 3.25 19.01 -0.66
CA ASN A 290 2.07 19.66 -0.09
C ASN A 290 0.78 19.00 -0.54
N SER A 291 0.70 18.67 -1.83
CA SER A 291 -0.45 18.02 -2.43
C SER A 291 -0.07 17.34 -3.73
N TYR A 292 -0.97 16.51 -4.23
CA TYR A 292 -0.85 15.87 -5.52
C TYR A 292 -2.19 15.85 -6.24
N THR A 293 -2.17 15.73 -7.56
CA THR A 293 -3.35 15.49 -8.37
C THR A 293 -2.99 14.55 -9.50
N PHE A 294 -3.83 13.56 -9.75
CA PHE A 294 -3.70 12.68 -10.91
C PHE A 294 -4.92 12.84 -11.80
N ASN A 295 -4.69 13.06 -13.09
CA ASN A 295 -5.74 13.17 -14.09
C ASN A 295 -5.48 12.17 -15.23
N PRO A 296 -6.25 11.07 -15.32
CA PRO A 296 -6.07 10.07 -16.36
C PRO A 296 -6.42 10.58 -17.77
N GLN A 297 -7.29 11.59 -17.92
CA GLN A 297 -7.69 12.13 -19.23
C GLN A 297 -6.54 12.80 -19.96
N ILE A 298 -5.81 13.64 -19.22
CA ILE A 298 -4.63 14.33 -19.75
C ILE A 298 -3.34 13.58 -19.43
N LYS A 299 -3.44 12.41 -18.78
CA LYS A 299 -2.32 11.51 -18.46
C LYS A 299 -1.23 12.22 -17.64
N SER A 300 -1.68 12.95 -16.64
CA SER A 300 -0.84 13.88 -15.86
C SER A 300 -0.87 13.53 -14.38
N LEU A 301 0.31 13.45 -13.79
CA LEU A 301 0.53 13.48 -12.35
C LEU A 301 1.16 14.82 -11.99
N ARG A 302 0.51 15.59 -11.12
CA ARG A 302 1.01 16.86 -10.60
C ARG A 302 1.38 16.71 -9.14
N LEU A 303 2.57 17.18 -8.78
CA LEU A 303 3.07 17.27 -7.41
C LEU A 303 3.28 18.75 -7.07
N THR A 304 2.54 19.26 -6.09
CA THR A 304 2.75 20.61 -5.56
C THR A 304 3.75 20.50 -4.42
N LEU A 305 4.91 21.13 -4.60
CA LEU A 305 6.06 21.05 -3.71
C LEU A 305 6.39 22.43 -3.12
N SER A 306 7.07 22.44 -1.99
CA SER A 306 7.69 23.64 -1.42
C SER A 306 9.12 23.38 -0.98
N GLY A 307 9.97 24.39 -1.11
CA GLY A 307 11.38 24.29 -0.84
C GLY A 307 11.99 25.64 -0.46
N VAL A 308 13.32 25.68 -0.39
CA VAL A 308 14.06 26.91 -0.10
C VAL A 308 14.41 27.60 -1.41
N ASP A 309 13.93 28.83 -1.61
CA ASP A 309 14.13 29.61 -2.84
C ASP A 309 15.60 29.61 -3.31
N GLY A 310 15.83 29.26 -4.58
CA GLY A 310 17.14 29.32 -5.22
C GLY A 310 18.08 28.15 -4.90
N THR A 311 17.67 27.19 -4.06
CA THR A 311 18.47 25.98 -3.78
C THR A 311 18.23 24.88 -4.82
N ILE A 312 19.13 23.89 -4.89
CA ILE A 312 18.98 22.76 -5.80
C ILE A 312 17.98 21.76 -5.20
N GLY A 313 16.94 21.47 -5.96
CA GLY A 313 15.95 20.43 -5.70
C GLY A 313 16.21 19.21 -6.54
N ALA A 314 15.86 18.05 -6.01
CA ALA A 314 15.91 16.79 -6.72
C ALA A 314 14.74 15.90 -6.31
N CYS A 315 14.22 15.14 -7.25
CA CYS A 315 13.11 14.23 -7.02
C CYS A 315 13.26 12.97 -7.87
N ARG A 316 13.26 11.80 -7.21
CA ARG A 316 13.06 10.49 -7.85
C ARG A 316 11.62 10.06 -7.64
N ILE A 317 10.88 9.80 -8.71
CA ILE A 317 9.46 9.41 -8.69
C ILE A 317 9.33 8.00 -9.26
N THR A 318 8.81 7.07 -8.45
CA THR A 318 8.45 5.71 -8.86
C THR A 318 6.97 5.67 -9.21
N ILE A 319 6.65 5.32 -10.46
CA ILE A 319 5.30 5.33 -11.01
C ILE A 319 4.95 3.94 -11.52
N PRO A 320 3.88 3.30 -11.02
CA PRO A 320 3.39 2.05 -11.58
C PRO A 320 2.97 2.22 -13.05
N LYS A 321 3.49 1.39 -13.95
CA LYS A 321 3.18 1.45 -15.39
C LYS A 321 1.70 1.26 -15.71
N ARG A 322 0.99 0.52 -14.83
CA ARG A 322 -0.47 0.33 -14.89
C ARG A 322 -1.27 1.61 -14.60
N LEU A 323 -0.68 2.56 -13.87
CA LEU A 323 -1.29 3.85 -13.55
C LEU A 323 -0.98 4.89 -14.62
N LEU A 324 0.30 5.09 -14.92
CA LEU A 324 0.79 6.10 -15.87
C LEU A 324 2.11 5.61 -16.49
N SER A 325 2.22 5.70 -17.81
CA SER A 325 3.39 5.23 -18.56
C SER A 325 3.61 6.00 -19.85
N SER A 326 4.79 5.83 -20.45
CA SER A 326 5.13 6.28 -21.80
C SER A 326 5.36 5.07 -22.72
N ASP A 327 5.28 5.27 -24.04
CA ASP A 327 5.60 4.19 -25.00
C ASP A 327 7.10 3.88 -25.03
N GLN A 328 7.94 4.89 -24.75
CA GLN A 328 9.39 4.79 -24.62
C GLN A 328 9.88 5.63 -23.43
N PRO A 329 10.99 5.25 -22.76
CA PRO A 329 11.49 5.96 -21.58
C PRO A 329 11.82 7.45 -21.80
N ASN A 330 12.12 7.87 -23.03
CA ASN A 330 12.47 9.26 -23.36
C ASN A 330 11.27 10.11 -23.84
N GLN A 331 10.04 9.62 -23.68
CA GLN A 331 8.83 10.31 -24.12
C GLN A 331 8.02 10.96 -22.99
N TRP A 332 8.54 10.97 -21.76
CA TRP A 332 7.94 11.75 -20.69
C TRP A 332 8.07 13.25 -20.98
N ASN A 333 7.02 14.00 -20.64
CA ASN A 333 7.05 15.45 -20.62
C ASN A 333 6.92 15.93 -19.17
N ILE A 334 8.07 16.27 -18.57
CA ILE A 334 8.15 16.74 -17.17
C ILE A 334 8.34 18.26 -17.18
N MET A 335 7.47 18.97 -16.48
CA MET A 335 7.42 20.43 -16.46
C MET A 335 7.57 20.95 -15.02
N LEU A 336 8.32 22.03 -14.85
CA LEU A 336 8.36 22.87 -13.65
C LEU A 336 7.71 24.21 -13.99
N SER A 337 6.53 24.51 -13.45
CA SER A 337 5.87 25.81 -13.64
C SER A 337 5.83 26.30 -15.11
N ASN A 338 5.58 25.39 -16.07
CA ASN A 338 5.58 25.57 -17.54
C ASN A 338 6.95 25.58 -18.25
N GLU A 339 8.04 25.31 -17.57
CA GLU A 339 9.35 25.05 -18.19
C GLU A 339 9.63 23.55 -18.24
N LYS A 340 10.15 23.05 -19.36
CA LYS A 340 10.47 21.63 -19.51
C LYS A 340 11.75 21.28 -18.75
N LEU A 341 11.68 20.25 -17.91
CA LEU A 341 12.83 19.70 -17.20
C LEU A 341 13.52 18.59 -17.99
N SER A 342 14.85 18.53 -17.87
CA SER A 342 15.63 17.33 -18.19
C SER A 342 15.41 16.27 -17.12
N TYR A 343 15.47 15.00 -17.52
CA TYR A 343 15.25 13.88 -16.62
C TYR A 343 16.06 12.65 -17.03
N LEU A 344 16.28 11.76 -16.07
CA LEU A 344 16.69 10.38 -16.29
C LEU A 344 15.46 9.48 -16.11
N ALA A 345 15.23 8.57 -17.05
CA ALA A 345 14.15 7.58 -16.97
C ALA A 345 14.73 6.17 -16.96
N LEU A 346 14.34 5.39 -15.96
CA LEU A 346 14.67 3.97 -15.81
C LEU A 346 13.38 3.17 -15.69
N GLU A 347 13.43 1.89 -16.00
CA GLU A 347 12.24 1.04 -15.94
C GLU A 347 12.56 -0.39 -15.51
N ASP A 348 11.59 -1.02 -14.85
CA ASP A 348 11.52 -2.47 -14.72
C ASP A 348 10.20 -3.01 -15.32
N LEU A 349 9.80 -4.21 -14.96
CA LEU A 349 8.58 -4.84 -15.47
C LEU A 349 7.29 -4.13 -14.99
N GLU A 350 7.30 -3.51 -13.82
CA GLU A 350 6.10 -3.01 -13.14
C GLU A 350 6.07 -1.48 -13.05
N ASN A 351 7.22 -0.82 -13.00
CA ASN A 351 7.37 0.59 -12.68
C ASN A 351 8.29 1.34 -13.64
N THR A 352 8.04 2.64 -13.75
CA THR A 352 8.95 3.63 -14.32
C THR A 352 9.51 4.49 -13.18
N TYR A 353 10.79 4.84 -13.26
CA TYR A 353 11.52 5.63 -12.29
C TYR A 353 12.04 6.88 -12.99
N LEU A 354 11.58 8.06 -12.56
CA LEU A 354 11.94 9.34 -13.14
C LEU A 354 12.76 10.13 -12.13
N TYR A 355 13.98 10.52 -12.51
CA TYR A 355 14.81 11.41 -11.70
C TYR A 355 14.94 12.77 -12.37
N VAL A 356 14.66 13.82 -11.61
CA VAL A 356 14.75 15.22 -12.05
C VAL A 356 15.48 16.07 -11.03
N THR A 357 16.23 17.05 -11.53
CA THR A 357 16.76 18.15 -10.73
C THR A 357 16.13 19.46 -11.18
N TYR A 358 15.99 20.40 -10.24
CA TYR A 358 15.30 21.67 -10.47
C TYR A 358 15.78 22.74 -9.49
N THR A 359 15.47 24.00 -9.75
CA THR A 359 15.63 25.06 -8.75
C THR A 359 14.39 25.10 -7.86
N GLN A 360 14.60 25.03 -6.55
CA GLN A 360 13.51 25.09 -5.57
C GLN A 360 12.93 26.50 -5.49
N LEU A 361 11.62 26.55 -5.27
CA LEU A 361 10.87 27.75 -4.94
C LEU A 361 10.06 27.52 -3.66
N SER A 362 9.59 28.60 -3.03
CA SER A 362 8.70 28.57 -1.86
C SER A 362 7.45 27.74 -2.12
N ILE A 363 6.91 27.77 -3.34
CA ILE A 363 5.92 26.83 -3.85
C ILE A 363 6.07 26.67 -5.36
N PHE A 364 5.97 25.44 -5.86
CA PHE A 364 6.07 25.13 -7.28
C PHE A 364 5.38 23.80 -7.61
N GLU A 365 5.16 23.56 -8.89
CA GLU A 365 4.53 22.33 -9.38
C GLU A 365 5.49 21.58 -10.31
N ILE A 366 5.66 20.28 -10.05
CA ILE A 366 6.23 19.34 -11.01
C ILE A 366 5.07 18.58 -11.64
N GLU A 367 4.90 18.75 -12.94
CA GLU A 367 3.92 18.02 -13.74
C GLU A 367 4.60 16.94 -14.57
N VAL A 368 4.21 15.69 -14.35
CA VAL A 368 4.73 14.50 -15.03
C VAL A 368 3.66 13.97 -15.98
N ASN A 369 3.88 14.12 -17.29
CA ASN A 369 2.95 13.66 -18.31
C ASN A 369 3.48 12.42 -19.03
N GLY A 370 2.66 11.37 -19.06
CA GLY A 370 2.89 10.14 -19.83
C GLY A 370 2.16 10.12 -21.19
N THR A 371 2.33 9.05 -21.96
CA THR A 371 1.57 8.83 -23.21
C THR A 371 0.35 7.94 -23.00
N LYS A 372 0.31 7.19 -21.89
CA LYS A 372 -0.77 6.29 -21.47
C LYS A 372 -1.06 6.48 -19.99
N ALA A 373 -2.33 6.33 -19.62
CA ALA A 373 -2.78 6.28 -18.24
C ALA A 373 -3.79 5.14 -18.09
N ILE A 374 -4.05 4.73 -16.84
CA ILE A 374 -5.10 3.76 -16.53
C ILE A 374 -6.42 4.17 -17.22
N PRO A 375 -7.11 3.23 -17.93
CA PRO A 375 -8.39 3.54 -18.57
C PRO A 375 -9.44 3.98 -17.55
N GLU A 376 -10.26 4.98 -17.88
CA GLU A 376 -11.35 5.45 -17.00
C GLU A 376 -12.42 4.40 -16.74
N PHE A 377 -12.59 3.48 -17.67
CA PHE A 377 -13.65 2.49 -17.63
C PHE A 377 -13.09 1.18 -17.14
N SER A 378 -13.72 0.66 -16.08
CA SER A 378 -13.51 -0.72 -15.67
C SER A 378 -13.71 -1.64 -16.86
N VAL A 379 -12.99 -2.77 -16.89
CA VAL A 379 -13.17 -3.79 -17.94
C VAL A 379 -14.65 -4.18 -18.05
N SER A 380 -15.39 -4.18 -16.93
CA SER A 380 -16.84 -4.41 -16.92
C SER A 380 -17.65 -3.34 -17.65
N PHE A 381 -17.30 -2.07 -17.58
CA PHE A 381 -17.99 -1.01 -18.31
C PHE A 381 -17.72 -1.09 -19.82
N ILE A 382 -16.48 -1.40 -20.22
CA ILE A 382 -16.13 -1.69 -21.62
C ILE A 382 -16.92 -2.91 -22.12
N LEU A 383 -17.04 -3.96 -21.30
CA LEU A 383 -17.82 -5.16 -21.61
C LEU A 383 -19.31 -4.84 -21.77
N MET A 384 -19.88 -3.98 -20.91
CA MET A 384 -21.27 -3.54 -21.04
C MET A 384 -21.53 -2.76 -22.34
N ILE A 385 -20.61 -1.90 -22.74
CA ILE A 385 -20.71 -1.20 -24.04
C ILE A 385 -20.66 -2.21 -25.20
N LEU A 386 -19.74 -3.18 -25.16
CA LEU A 386 -19.63 -4.22 -26.18
C LEU A 386 -20.89 -5.10 -26.25
N LEU A 387 -21.46 -5.49 -25.11
CA LEU A 387 -22.73 -6.23 -25.03
C LEU A 387 -23.91 -5.41 -25.55
N GLY A 388 -23.98 -4.12 -25.22
CA GLY A 388 -24.99 -3.21 -25.77
C GLY A 388 -24.88 -3.05 -27.30
N ALA A 389 -23.65 -2.89 -27.81
CA ALA A 389 -23.39 -2.77 -29.24
C ALA A 389 -23.75 -4.05 -30.01
N THR A 390 -23.38 -5.22 -29.49
CA THR A 390 -23.74 -6.53 -30.09
C THR A 390 -25.25 -6.77 -30.08
N ALA A 391 -25.94 -6.42 -28.99
CA ALA A 391 -27.40 -6.48 -28.94
C ALA A 391 -28.06 -5.57 -29.99
N LEU A 392 -27.55 -4.35 -30.16
CA LEU A 392 -28.04 -3.42 -31.18
C LEU A 392 -27.83 -3.95 -32.61
N ILE A 393 -26.66 -4.53 -32.89
CA ILE A 393 -26.36 -5.16 -34.19
C ILE A 393 -27.35 -6.29 -34.47
N MET A 394 -27.61 -7.17 -33.50
CA MET A 394 -28.58 -8.26 -33.65
C MET A 394 -30.00 -7.74 -33.96
N VAL A 395 -30.43 -6.65 -33.31
CA VAL A 395 -31.73 -6.01 -33.59
C VAL A 395 -31.78 -5.45 -35.02
N ILE A 396 -30.71 -4.81 -35.48
CA ILE A 396 -30.62 -4.26 -36.83
C ILE A 396 -30.67 -5.39 -37.87
N GLU A 397 -29.90 -6.47 -37.68
CA GLU A 397 -29.89 -7.63 -38.58
C GLU A 397 -31.24 -8.32 -38.66
N ALA A 398 -31.89 -8.56 -37.50
CA ALA A 398 -33.23 -9.14 -37.45
C ALA A 398 -34.25 -8.28 -38.22
N ARG A 399 -34.15 -6.96 -38.11
CA ARG A 399 -35.02 -6.01 -38.83
C ARG A 399 -34.75 -5.99 -40.33
N ILE A 400 -33.49 -6.08 -40.76
CA ILE A 400 -33.11 -6.20 -42.18
C ILE A 400 -33.66 -7.51 -42.77
N LEU A 401 -33.48 -8.64 -42.07
CA LEU A 401 -33.97 -9.94 -42.51
C LEU A 401 -35.50 -9.98 -42.61
N PHE A 402 -36.20 -9.40 -41.63
CA PHE A 402 -37.67 -9.27 -41.66
C PHE A 402 -38.16 -8.44 -42.85
N ASN A 403 -37.48 -7.32 -43.14
CA ASN A 403 -37.83 -6.47 -44.28
C ASN A 403 -37.52 -7.15 -45.62
N ARG A 404 -36.42 -7.91 -45.73
CA ARG A 404 -36.13 -8.74 -46.92
C ARG A 404 -37.18 -9.83 -47.12
N GLY A 405 -37.66 -10.46 -46.06
CA GLY A 405 -38.75 -11.46 -46.12
C GLY A 405 -40.10 -10.91 -46.59
N LYS A 406 -40.33 -9.59 -46.51
CA LYS A 406 -41.52 -8.92 -47.05
C LYS A 406 -41.42 -8.56 -48.54
N ILE A 407 -40.22 -8.52 -49.13
CA ILE A 407 -40.01 -8.20 -50.55
C ILE A 407 -40.23 -9.45 -51.44
N TYR A 408 -40.19 -10.65 -50.86
CA TYR A 408 -40.41 -11.93 -51.55
C TYR A 408 -41.83 -12.52 -51.36
N LYS A 409 -42.82 -11.71 -50.96
CA LYS A 409 -44.22 -12.12 -50.84
C LYS A 409 -45.13 -11.37 -51.79
#